data_AF-A0A372QMX2-F1
#
_entry.id   AF-A0A372QMX2-F1
#
_cell.length_a   1.000
_cell.length_b   1.000
_cell.length_c   1.000
_cell.angle_alpha   90.00
_cell.angle_beta   90.00
_cell.angle_gamma   90.00
#
_symmetry.space_group_name_H-M   'P 1'
#
loop_
_entity.id
_entity.type
_entity.pdbx_description
1 polymer ?
#
loop_
_entity_poly.entity_id
_entity_poly.type
_entity_poly.pdbx_seq_one_letter_code
_entity_poly.pdbx_strand_id
1 'polypeptide(L)'
;MNKWGHLSNCYMKIHKKFPEYTSKQIRQRWVSKLDQSLCHEPLDKAEEIFIVQWIKDNQTAYDKIYWKKLIAALKEQFGKLRSENKLKNYWYSRKGQVLSKNCVSSEDRNMLPSQDDDDIPPNASRMEILCHEALKYNF
;
A
#
# COMPACT_ATOMS: atom_id res chain seq x y z
N MET A 1 -2.55 -18.47 -16.86
CA MET A 1 -1.87 -18.03 -18.11
C MET A 1 -1.49 -19.25 -18.95
N ASN A 2 -2.37 -20.26 -19.04
CA ASN A 2 -1.90 -21.65 -19.13
C ASN A 2 -1.49 -22.05 -20.54
N LYS A 3 -2.09 -21.43 -21.57
CA LYS A 3 -1.76 -21.73 -22.96
C LYS A 3 -0.34 -21.28 -23.32
N TRP A 4 0.06 -20.06 -22.93
CA TRP A 4 1.29 -19.40 -23.41
C TRP A 4 2.29 -19.07 -22.31
N GLY A 5 1.99 -19.35 -21.04
CA GLY A 5 2.82 -18.98 -19.89
C GLY A 5 4.21 -19.61 -19.84
N HIS A 6 4.43 -20.69 -20.59
CA HIS A 6 5.75 -21.32 -20.75
C HIS A 6 6.69 -20.53 -21.69
N LEU A 7 6.18 -19.52 -22.41
CA LEU A 7 6.96 -18.73 -23.35
C LEU A 7 7.42 -17.41 -22.71
N SER A 8 8.69 -17.08 -22.91
CA SER A 8 9.28 -15.81 -22.47
C SER A 8 8.57 -14.57 -23.04
N ASN A 9 7.95 -14.68 -24.23
CA ASN A 9 7.23 -13.61 -24.92
C ASN A 9 5.70 -13.70 -24.84
N CYS A 10 5.16 -14.43 -23.85
CA CYS A 10 3.72 -14.70 -23.72
C CYS A 10 2.85 -13.43 -23.78
N TYR A 11 3.25 -12.33 -23.14
CA TYR A 11 2.52 -11.07 -23.14
C TYR A 11 2.52 -10.36 -24.51
N MET A 12 3.62 -10.41 -25.26
CA MET A 12 3.71 -9.85 -26.62
C MET A 12 2.76 -10.58 -27.56
N LYS A 13 2.65 -11.88 -27.35
CA LYS A 13 1.74 -12.76 -28.07
C LYS A 13 0.28 -12.36 -27.80
N ILE A 14 -0.08 -12.06 -26.55
CA ILE A 14 -1.43 -11.55 -26.19
C ILE A 14 -1.68 -10.18 -26.82
N HIS A 15 -0.69 -9.28 -26.78
CA HIS A 15 -0.78 -7.97 -27.42
C HIS A 15 -1.09 -8.07 -28.92
N LYS A 16 -0.52 -9.04 -29.66
CA LYS A 16 -0.87 -9.27 -31.07
C LYS A 16 -2.36 -9.57 -31.31
N LYS A 17 -3.06 -10.09 -30.30
CA LYS A 17 -4.51 -10.35 -30.34
C LYS A 17 -5.34 -9.16 -29.85
N PHE A 18 -4.80 -8.38 -28.92
CA PHE A 18 -5.43 -7.22 -28.31
C PHE A 18 -4.47 -6.02 -28.40
N PRO A 19 -4.34 -5.40 -29.58
CA PRO A 19 -3.34 -4.37 -29.83
C PRO A 19 -3.59 -3.08 -29.03
N GLU A 20 -4.84 -2.89 -28.55
CA GLU A 20 -5.26 -1.79 -27.66
C GLU A 20 -4.45 -1.73 -26.35
N TYR A 21 -3.93 -2.87 -25.87
CA TYR A 21 -3.15 -2.94 -24.65
C TYR A 21 -1.71 -3.33 -24.94
N THR A 22 -0.77 -2.54 -24.42
CA THR A 22 0.65 -2.88 -24.48
C THR A 22 0.94 -4.16 -23.69
N SER A 23 1.98 -4.89 -24.12
CA SER A 23 2.46 -6.07 -23.39
C SER A 23 2.79 -5.79 -21.92
N LYS A 24 3.25 -4.57 -21.60
CA LYS A 24 3.48 -4.09 -20.23
C LYS A 24 2.17 -3.98 -19.43
N GLN A 25 1.13 -3.37 -20.00
CA GLN A 25 -0.18 -3.26 -19.36
C GLN A 25 -0.80 -4.65 -19.12
N ILE A 26 -0.70 -5.54 -20.10
CA ILE A 26 -1.18 -6.92 -19.99
C ILE A 26 -0.44 -7.65 -18.86
N ARG A 27 0.89 -7.55 -18.82
CA ARG A 27 1.70 -8.14 -17.73
C ARG A 27 1.28 -7.60 -16.38
N GLN A 28 1.18 -6.28 -16.26
CA GLN A 28 0.82 -5.64 -14.99
C GLN A 28 -0.56 -6.08 -14.52
N ARG A 29 -1.55 -6.11 -15.42
CA ARG A 29 -2.90 -6.57 -15.12
C ARG A 29 -2.91 -8.04 -14.68
N TRP A 30 -2.12 -8.88 -15.34
CA TRP A 30 -1.99 -10.30 -14.97
C TRP A 30 -1.48 -10.47 -13.53
N VAL A 31 -0.28 -9.97 -13.24
CA VAL A 31 0.40 -10.16 -11.95
C VAL A 31 -0.27 -9.45 -10.77
N SER A 32 -1.20 -8.53 -11.03
CA SER A 32 -1.92 -7.81 -9.97
C SER A 32 -3.34 -8.30 -9.74
N LYS A 33 -4.03 -8.80 -10.78
CA LYS A 33 -5.48 -9.02 -10.76
C LYS A 33 -5.97 -10.32 -11.38
N LEU A 34 -5.29 -10.90 -12.37
CA LEU A 34 -5.81 -12.05 -13.14
C LEU A 34 -5.14 -13.38 -12.83
N ASP A 35 -4.00 -13.35 -12.12
CA ASP A 35 -3.32 -14.57 -11.72
C ASP A 35 -4.13 -15.32 -10.64
N GLN A 36 -4.59 -16.52 -10.98
CA GLN A 36 -5.41 -17.39 -10.11
C GLN A 36 -4.68 -17.83 -8.84
N SER A 37 -3.35 -17.79 -8.81
CA SER A 37 -2.58 -18.09 -7.61
C SER A 37 -2.61 -16.95 -6.57
N LEU A 38 -3.11 -15.77 -6.94
CA LEU A 38 -3.20 -14.63 -6.03
C LEU A 38 -4.43 -14.74 -5.13
N CYS A 39 -4.21 -14.53 -3.83
CA CYS A 39 -5.30 -14.33 -2.89
C CYS A 39 -5.84 -12.90 -3.00
N HIS A 40 -7.05 -12.77 -3.55
CA HIS A 40 -7.72 -11.49 -3.80
C HIS A 40 -8.48 -10.92 -2.60
N GLU A 41 -8.66 -11.71 -1.54
CA GLU A 41 -9.34 -11.34 -0.30
C GLU A 41 -8.76 -10.04 0.30
N PRO A 42 -9.48 -9.33 1.18
CA PRO A 42 -8.86 -8.30 2.01
C PRO A 42 -7.68 -8.86 2.81
N LEU A 43 -6.75 -8.00 3.22
CA LEU A 43 -5.71 -8.39 4.17
C LEU A 43 -6.39 -8.62 5.52
N ASP A 44 -6.10 -9.73 6.16
CA ASP A 44 -6.57 -10.00 7.52
C ASP A 44 -5.75 -9.19 8.53
N LYS A 45 -6.30 -8.95 9.72
CA LYS A 45 -5.65 -8.20 10.80
C LYS A 45 -4.29 -8.80 11.17
N ALA A 46 -4.17 -10.13 11.17
CA ALA A 46 -2.90 -10.81 11.42
C ALA A 46 -1.85 -10.52 10.33
N GLU A 47 -2.26 -10.54 9.05
CA GLU A 47 -1.39 -10.15 7.92
C GLU A 47 -1.00 -8.68 8.01
N GLU A 48 -1.95 -7.80 8.35
CA GLU A 48 -1.73 -6.36 8.52
C GLU A 48 -0.66 -6.05 9.58
N ILE A 49 -0.75 -6.70 10.75
CA ILE A 49 0.22 -6.58 11.84
C ILE A 49 1.58 -7.12 11.39
N PHE A 50 1.60 -8.30 10.78
CA PHE A 50 2.82 -8.92 10.28
C PHE A 50 3.54 -8.03 9.27
N ILE A 51 2.82 -7.42 8.32
CA ILE A 51 3.40 -6.51 7.32
C ILE A 51 4.10 -5.32 8.00
N VAL A 52 3.43 -4.69 8.97
CA VAL A 52 4.00 -3.53 9.66
C VAL A 52 5.24 -3.94 10.44
N GLN A 53 5.18 -5.04 11.18
CA GLN A 53 6.31 -5.54 11.98
C GLN A 53 7.49 -5.92 11.08
N TRP A 54 7.25 -6.71 10.04
CA TRP A 54 8.28 -7.14 9.11
C TRP A 54 8.96 -5.95 8.43
N ILE A 55 8.20 -4.93 8.02
CA ILE A 55 8.77 -3.72 7.42
C ILE A 55 9.66 -3.01 8.44
N LYS A 56 9.21 -2.81 9.69
CA LYS A 56 10.02 -2.17 10.74
C LYS A 56 11.33 -2.91 10.99
N ASP A 57 11.29 -4.24 11.05
CA ASP A 57 12.46 -5.07 11.35
C ASP A 57 13.46 -5.18 10.17
N ASN A 58 12.98 -4.97 8.94
CA ASN A 58 13.78 -5.10 7.72
C ASN A 58 14.01 -3.77 6.99
N GLN A 59 13.60 -2.64 7.59
CA GLN A 59 13.84 -1.33 7.03
C GLN A 59 15.31 -0.97 7.17
N THR A 60 15.96 -0.81 6.02
CA THR A 60 17.34 -0.32 5.98
C THR A 60 17.39 1.19 6.26
N ALA A 61 18.58 1.72 6.57
CA ALA A 61 18.82 3.15 6.77
C ALA A 61 18.36 4.04 5.58
N TYR A 62 18.11 3.46 4.40
CA TYR A 62 17.65 4.15 3.20
C TYR A 62 16.14 4.00 2.93
N ASP A 63 15.33 3.61 3.92
CA ASP A 63 13.88 3.38 3.78
C ASP A 63 13.49 2.39 2.68
N LYS A 64 14.45 1.54 2.24
CA LYS A 64 14.23 0.60 1.15
C LYS A 64 13.51 -0.65 1.66
N ILE A 65 12.32 -0.89 1.13
CA ILE A 65 11.49 -2.06 1.45
C ILE A 65 11.67 -3.13 0.38
N TYR A 66 12.09 -4.33 0.79
CA TYR A 66 12.25 -5.47 -0.10
C TYR A 66 10.94 -6.25 -0.28
N TRP A 67 10.02 -5.71 -1.09
CA TRP A 67 8.68 -6.28 -1.29
C TRP A 67 8.65 -7.76 -1.65
N LYS A 68 9.58 -8.23 -2.50
CA LYS A 68 9.66 -9.65 -2.87
C LYS A 68 9.94 -10.57 -1.68
N LYS A 69 10.79 -10.12 -0.74
CA LYS A 69 11.08 -10.87 0.49
C LYS A 69 9.87 -10.87 1.42
N LEU A 70 9.18 -9.74 1.56
CA LEU A 70 7.93 -9.65 2.33
C LEU A 70 6.83 -10.58 1.78
N ILE A 71 6.66 -10.65 0.46
CA ILE A 71 5.68 -11.56 -0.18
C ILE A 71 6.03 -13.02 0.13
N ALA A 72 7.32 -13.39 0.05
CA ALA A 72 7.76 -14.74 0.36
C ALA A 72 7.49 -15.10 1.84
N ALA A 73 7.83 -14.19 2.76
CA ALA A 73 7.58 -14.37 4.20
C ALA A 73 6.08 -14.47 4.54
N LEU A 74 5.23 -13.65 3.90
CA LEU A 74 3.77 -13.76 4.04
C LEU A 74 3.23 -15.09 3.52
N LYS A 75 3.75 -15.56 2.38
CA LYS A 75 3.35 -16.84 1.83
C LYS A 75 3.75 -18.00 2.74
N GLU A 76 4.93 -17.92 3.35
CA GLU A 76 5.43 -18.92 4.31
C GLU A 76 4.58 -18.95 5.58
N GLN A 77 4.23 -17.79 6.13
CA GLN A 77 3.47 -17.67 7.37
C GLN A 77 1.97 -17.95 7.22
N PHE A 78 1.34 -17.43 6.17
CA PHE A 78 -0.13 -17.46 6.01
C PHE A 78 -0.62 -18.38 4.88
N GLY A 79 0.30 -18.97 4.11
CA GLY A 79 -0.04 -19.79 2.93
C GLY A 79 -0.64 -19.00 1.75
N LYS A 80 -0.81 -17.67 1.89
CA LYS A 80 -1.49 -16.81 0.92
C LYS A 80 -0.49 -16.02 0.08
N LEU A 81 -0.55 -16.17 -1.24
CA LEU A 81 0.23 -15.33 -2.15
C LEU A 81 -0.50 -13.99 -2.38
N ARG A 82 0.03 -12.93 -1.78
CA ARG A 82 -0.47 -11.55 -1.98
C ARG A 82 0.30 -10.87 -3.11
N SER A 83 -0.40 -10.07 -3.92
CA SER A 83 0.27 -9.27 -4.97
C SER A 83 1.10 -8.16 -4.34
N GLU A 84 2.23 -7.85 -4.96
CA GLU A 84 3.09 -6.71 -4.56
C GLU A 84 2.31 -5.40 -4.46
N ASN A 85 1.36 -5.20 -5.39
CA ASN A 85 0.54 -3.99 -5.42
C ASN A 85 -0.40 -3.89 -4.21
N LYS A 86 -0.92 -5.02 -3.70
CA LYS A 86 -1.76 -5.04 -2.50
C LYS A 86 -0.98 -4.55 -1.28
N LEU A 87 0.25 -5.05 -1.12
CA LEU A 87 1.15 -4.70 -0.02
C LEU A 87 1.60 -3.24 -0.09
N LYS A 88 1.98 -2.78 -1.28
CA LYS A 88 2.31 -1.37 -1.50
C LYS A 88 1.14 -0.46 -1.16
N ASN A 89 -0.04 -0.75 -1.69
CA ASN A 89 -1.24 0.05 -1.42
C ASN A 89 -1.53 0.11 0.08
N TYR A 90 -1.46 -1.03 0.77
CA TYR A 90 -1.64 -1.10 2.22
C TYR A 90 -0.63 -0.21 2.95
N TRP A 91 0.67 -0.42 2.72
CA TRP A 91 1.74 0.32 3.40
C TRP A 91 1.66 1.82 3.12
N TYR A 92 1.59 2.24 1.86
CA TYR A 92 1.60 3.66 1.52
C TYR A 92 0.32 4.40 1.98
N SER A 93 -0.83 3.70 2.04
CA SER A 93 -2.05 4.29 2.63
C SER A 93 -1.93 4.54 4.14
N ARG A 94 -1.09 3.77 4.84
CA ARG A 94 -0.94 3.82 6.30
C ARG A 94 0.41 4.34 6.78
N LYS A 95 1.39 4.57 5.91
CA LYS A 95 2.76 4.97 6.27
C LYS A 95 2.76 6.18 7.20
N GLY A 96 1.93 7.20 6.91
CA GLY A 96 1.79 8.38 7.77
C GLY A 96 1.27 8.05 9.18
N GLN A 97 0.23 7.21 9.29
CA GLN A 97 -0.37 6.82 10.57
C GLN A 97 0.53 5.88 11.39
N VAL A 98 1.28 5.00 10.72
CA VAL A 98 2.19 4.04 11.38
C VAL A 98 3.45 4.73 11.88
N LEU A 99 3.95 5.76 11.17
CA LEU A 99 5.07 6.59 11.61
C LEU A 99 4.66 7.59 12.70
N SER A 100 3.43 8.13 12.65
CA SER A 100 2.94 9.06 13.68
C SER A 100 2.55 8.37 14.98
N LYS A 101 2.03 7.13 14.94
CA LYS A 101 1.62 6.36 16.14
C LYS A 101 2.78 5.77 16.96
N ASN A 102 4.02 6.17 16.70
CA ASN A 102 5.10 5.95 17.67
C ASN A 102 4.98 6.89 18.90
N CYS A 103 3.95 7.76 18.99
CA CYS A 103 3.52 8.37 20.25
C CYS A 103 2.14 7.87 20.70
N VAL A 104 2.14 7.30 21.91
CA VAL A 104 1.01 6.99 22.81
C VAL A 104 0.08 5.83 22.41
N SER A 105 0.21 4.76 23.20
CA SER A 105 -0.75 3.66 23.31
C SER A 105 -2.15 4.21 23.58
N SER A 106 -3.12 3.76 22.80
CA SER A 106 -4.50 4.19 22.86
C SER A 106 -5.21 3.62 24.09
N GLU A 107 -4.96 4.18 25.26
CA GLU A 107 -5.77 4.05 26.47
C GLU A 107 -5.79 5.42 27.17
N ASP A 108 -6.57 6.36 26.61
CA ASP A 108 -7.31 7.39 27.37
C ASP A 108 -7.93 8.37 26.37
N ARG A 109 -9.21 8.14 26.05
CA ARG A 109 -10.06 9.11 25.35
C ARG A 109 -11.22 9.45 26.27
N ASN A 110 -10.91 10.18 27.33
CA ASN A 110 -11.89 10.96 28.08
C ASN A 110 -11.24 12.29 28.47
N MET A 111 -11.53 13.34 27.70
CA MET A 111 -11.79 14.72 28.16
C MET A 111 -11.70 15.68 26.98
N LEU A 112 -12.83 16.31 26.67
CA LEU A 112 -12.89 17.68 26.14
C LEU A 112 -13.71 18.46 27.18
N PRO A 113 -13.43 19.75 27.45
CA PRO A 113 -13.93 20.79 26.54
C PRO A 113 -13.06 22.07 26.39
N SER A 114 -13.12 22.62 25.17
CA SER A 114 -13.16 24.05 24.76
C SER A 114 -12.12 25.06 25.27
N GLN A 115 -11.45 25.76 24.34
CA GLN A 115 -11.46 27.23 24.24
C GLN A 115 -10.74 27.72 22.96
N ASP A 116 -11.31 28.79 22.42
CA ASP A 116 -10.96 29.48 21.18
C ASP A 116 -9.55 30.09 21.23
N ASP A 117 -8.75 29.89 20.17
CA ASP A 117 -7.75 30.82 19.64
C ASP A 117 -7.26 30.28 18.28
N ASP A 118 -7.22 31.14 17.27
CA ASP A 118 -6.75 30.86 15.92
C ASP A 118 -5.27 30.45 15.91
N ASP A 119 -4.97 29.15 15.95
CA ASP A 119 -3.63 28.65 15.69
C ASP A 119 -3.67 27.37 14.87
N ILE A 120 -3.11 27.45 13.66
CA ILE A 120 -2.88 26.29 12.79
C ILE A 120 -2.01 25.29 13.58
N PRO A 121 -2.44 24.03 13.78
CA PRO A 121 -1.68 23.08 14.57
C PRO A 121 -0.29 22.89 13.97
N PRO A 122 0.80 22.86 14.77
CA PRO A 122 2.17 22.74 14.28
C PRO A 122 2.48 21.37 13.64
N ASN A 123 1.47 20.51 13.45
CA ASN A 123 1.54 19.22 12.79
C ASN A 123 0.56 19.04 11.61
N ALA A 124 -0.03 20.13 11.11
CA ALA A 124 -1.01 20.07 10.02
C ALA A 124 -0.44 19.34 8.80
N SER A 125 -1.20 18.36 8.30
CA SER A 125 -0.86 17.60 7.11
C SER A 125 -0.72 18.55 5.92
N ARG A 126 0.19 18.26 5.00
CA ARG A 126 0.38 19.05 3.77
C ARG A 126 -0.92 19.30 3.00
N MET A 127 -1.89 18.38 3.11
CA MET A 127 -3.23 18.55 2.53
C MET A 127 -4.09 19.58 3.26
N GLU A 128 -4.01 19.64 4.59
CA GLU A 128 -4.74 20.61 5.41
C GLU A 128 -4.21 22.03 5.16
N ILE A 129 -2.88 22.16 5.02
CA ILE A 129 -2.23 23.43 4.63
C ILE A 129 -2.75 23.90 3.27
N LEU A 130 -2.79 23.00 2.27
CA LEU A 130 -3.29 23.34 0.93
C LEU A 130 -4.79 23.67 0.91
N CYS A 131 -5.59 23.03 1.75
CA CYS A 131 -7.02 23.36 1.87
C CYS A 131 -7.22 24.73 2.50
N HIS A 132 -6.48 25.06 3.56
CA HIS A 132 -6.52 26.39 4.17
C HIS A 132 -6.02 27.49 3.23
N GLU A 133 -5.01 27.22 2.42
CA GLU A 133 -4.51 28.16 1.42
C GLU A 133 -5.50 28.37 0.28
N ALA A 134 -6.16 27.32 -0.20
CA ALA A 134 -7.19 27.41 -1.23
C ALA A 134 -8.40 28.27 -0.79
N LEU A 135 -8.77 28.21 0.50
CA LEU A 135 -9.84 29.04 1.08
C LEU A 135 -9.50 30.54 1.11
N LYS A 136 -8.21 30.93 1.04
CA LYS A 136 -7.82 32.35 0.96
C LYS A 136 -8.08 32.98 -0.40
N TYR A 137 -8.27 32.16 -1.45
CA TYR A 137 -8.40 32.63 -2.83
C TYR A 137 -9.84 32.62 -3.37
N ASN A 138 -10.86 32.34 -2.53
CA ASN A 138 -12.31 32.42 -2.84
C ASN A 138 -12.68 32.17 -4.31
N PHE A 139 -12.91 30.90 -4.68
CA PHE A 139 -13.80 30.57 -5.78
C PHE A 139 -15.21 30.31 -5.24
#